data_AF-A0A429F204-F1
#
_entry.id   AF-A0A429F204-F1
#
_cell.length_a   1.000
_cell.length_b   1.000
_cell.length_c   1.000
_cell.angle_alpha   90.00
_cell.angle_beta   90.00
_cell.angle_gamma   90.00
#
_symmetry.space_group_name_H-M   'P 1'
#
loop_
_entity.id
_entity.type
_entity.pdbx_description
1 polymer ?
#
loop_
_entity_poly.entity_id
_entity_poly.type
_entity_poly.pdbx_seq_one_letter_code
_entity_poly.pdbx_strand_id
1 'polypeptide(L)'
;MDPRTLLDTWLDTATHLRSSSRIEYQREVDRWLTWCAMQRPPVDPYRCGIEDFAAWTGTLLTRQLDGRPFDGPDALAHVAEHHPAAALTHDRRITALTQYYEAAKDRGAIRLTPDLTMLRSGVDRDASPPRRLTPMERAVLLTCIGMWGPDRARYYRRDRLIAYLLLEGLRPAEVSRVDMRHLYDLGTGVWEVRAPDYEYEAVGKKHVLEPLTVAALVEYLPHRIRPADDVHNLITVQGGRPLDSGYPNMIIRQMAATHTLLAQRTPPVTADTVAHTGFWDTPPPS
;
A
#
# COMPACT_ATOMS: atom_id res chain seq x y z
N MET A 1 24.71 -20.78 -10.93
CA MET A 1 23.47 -20.86 -10.12
C MET A 1 22.33 -20.41 -11.01
N ASP A 2 21.21 -21.13 -11.04
CA ASP A 2 20.04 -20.69 -11.80
C ASP A 2 19.47 -19.36 -11.24
N PRO A 3 19.11 -18.36 -12.09
CA PRO A 3 18.58 -17.07 -11.62
C PRO A 3 17.32 -17.15 -10.76
N ARG A 4 16.39 -18.06 -11.06
CA ARG A 4 15.17 -18.20 -10.25
C ARG A 4 15.46 -18.89 -8.92
N THR A 5 16.31 -19.92 -8.94
CA THR A 5 16.81 -20.52 -7.69
C THR A 5 17.51 -19.48 -6.80
N LEU A 6 18.26 -18.54 -7.38
CA LEU A 6 18.89 -17.44 -6.64
C LEU A 6 17.84 -16.52 -6.00
N LEU A 7 16.81 -16.15 -6.75
CA LEU A 7 15.69 -15.33 -6.27
C LEU A 7 15.01 -15.98 -5.06
N ASP A 8 14.61 -17.26 -5.18
CA ASP A 8 13.92 -17.99 -4.12
C ASP A 8 14.82 -18.09 -2.88
N THR A 9 16.07 -18.52 -3.06
CA THR A 9 17.05 -18.64 -1.95
C THR A 9 17.30 -17.31 -1.26
N TRP A 10 17.38 -16.21 -2.02
CA TRP A 10 17.57 -14.88 -1.47
C TRP A 10 16.37 -14.44 -0.64
N LEU A 11 15.15 -14.57 -1.17
CA LEU A 11 13.94 -14.15 -0.46
C LEU A 11 13.67 -14.99 0.79
N ASP A 12 13.98 -16.28 0.78
CA ASP A 12 13.85 -17.16 1.94
C ASP A 12 14.81 -16.75 3.07
N THR A 13 16.03 -16.35 2.71
CA THR A 13 17.08 -16.00 3.68
C THR A 13 17.09 -14.52 4.08
N ALA A 14 16.34 -13.67 3.38
CA ALA A 14 16.26 -12.23 3.66
C ALA A 14 15.32 -11.92 4.84
N THR A 15 15.72 -12.32 6.05
CA THR A 15 14.96 -12.14 7.31
C THR A 15 14.65 -10.69 7.66
N HIS A 16 15.40 -9.73 7.13
CA HIS A 16 15.16 -8.29 7.31
C HIS A 16 14.05 -7.72 6.41
N LEU A 17 13.68 -8.42 5.33
CA LEU A 17 12.62 -7.99 4.42
C LEU A 17 11.26 -8.39 4.97
N ARG A 18 10.34 -7.43 5.07
CA ARG A 18 8.92 -7.68 5.36
C ARG A 18 8.30 -8.55 4.27
N SER A 19 7.32 -9.38 4.61
CA SER A 19 6.65 -10.29 3.66
C SER A 19 6.07 -9.55 2.44
N SER A 20 5.52 -8.34 2.64
CA SER A 20 5.04 -7.51 1.52
C SER A 20 6.15 -7.09 0.56
N SER A 21 7.34 -6.79 1.07
CA SER A 21 8.51 -6.44 0.26
C SER A 21 9.06 -7.66 -0.48
N ARG A 22 9.03 -8.84 0.16
CA ARG A 22 9.40 -10.11 -0.49
C ARG A 22 8.49 -10.41 -1.68
N ILE A 23 7.18 -10.29 -1.51
CA ILE A 23 6.19 -10.49 -2.59
C ILE A 23 6.43 -9.50 -3.73
N GLU A 24 6.66 -8.22 -3.41
CA GLU A 24 6.94 -7.20 -4.43
C GLU A 24 8.24 -7.51 -5.18
N TYR A 25 9.32 -7.86 -4.48
CA TYR A 25 10.60 -8.19 -5.10
C TYR A 25 10.51 -9.44 -5.96
N GLN A 26 9.85 -10.50 -5.46
CA GLN A 26 9.61 -11.73 -6.24
C GLN A 26 8.91 -11.40 -7.55
N ARG A 27 7.81 -10.63 -7.49
CA ARG A 27 7.02 -10.27 -8.66
C ARG A 27 7.82 -9.47 -9.69
N GLU A 28 8.57 -8.45 -9.27
CA GLU A 28 9.30 -7.61 -10.21
C GLU A 28 10.53 -8.33 -10.78
N VAL A 29 11.25 -9.12 -9.98
CA VAL A 29 12.41 -9.89 -10.46
C VAL A 29 11.97 -11.04 -11.37
N ASP A 30 10.92 -11.78 -11.04
CA ASP A 30 10.45 -12.87 -11.91
C ASP A 30 9.93 -12.35 -13.26
N ARG A 31 9.30 -11.16 -13.28
CA ARG A 31 8.95 -10.48 -14.54
C ARG A 31 10.18 -10.16 -15.39
N TRP A 32 11.26 -9.69 -14.77
CA TRP A 32 12.52 -9.43 -15.46
C TRP A 32 13.14 -10.73 -16.01
N LEU A 33 13.28 -11.76 -15.17
CA LEU A 33 13.84 -13.06 -15.57
C LEU A 33 13.01 -13.72 -16.69
N THR A 34 11.69 -13.53 -16.66
CA THR A 34 10.79 -13.96 -17.72
C THR A 34 11.04 -13.18 -19.01
N TRP A 35 11.17 -11.86 -18.93
CA TRP A 35 11.49 -11.04 -20.11
C TRP A 35 12.84 -11.44 -20.73
N CYS A 36 13.88 -11.68 -19.94
CA CYS A 36 15.19 -12.15 -20.40
C CYS A 36 15.06 -13.46 -21.20
N ALA A 37 14.30 -14.43 -20.67
CA ALA A 37 14.07 -15.72 -21.31
C ALA A 37 13.25 -15.63 -22.60
N MET A 38 12.41 -14.59 -22.74
CA MET A 38 11.57 -14.38 -23.93
C MET A 38 12.30 -13.67 -25.09
N GLN A 39 13.49 -13.10 -24.85
CA GLN A 39 14.25 -12.44 -25.91
C GLN A 39 14.78 -13.43 -26.96
N ARG A 40 15.09 -12.91 -28.15
CA ARG A 40 15.66 -13.70 -29.27
C ARG A 40 16.89 -12.98 -29.85
N PRO A 41 18.12 -13.42 -29.52
CA PRO A 41 18.45 -14.51 -28.59
C PRO A 41 18.06 -14.18 -27.13
N PRO A 42 17.87 -15.17 -26.26
CA PRO A 42 17.63 -14.93 -24.83
C PRO A 42 18.76 -14.09 -24.21
N VAL A 43 18.39 -13.14 -23.36
CA VAL A 43 19.36 -12.34 -22.60
C VAL A 43 19.78 -13.15 -21.37
N ASP A 44 21.08 -13.29 -21.13
CA ASP A 44 21.61 -13.88 -19.90
C ASP A 44 21.49 -12.85 -18.77
N PRO A 45 20.68 -13.11 -17.71
CA PRO A 45 20.49 -12.16 -16.62
C PRO A 45 21.78 -11.80 -15.87
N TYR A 46 22.85 -12.61 -15.97
CA TYR A 46 24.14 -12.32 -15.33
C TYR A 46 25.14 -11.60 -16.26
N ARG A 47 24.80 -11.43 -17.53
CA ARG A 47 25.63 -10.76 -18.55
C ARG A 47 24.90 -9.62 -19.28
N CYS A 48 23.77 -9.18 -18.74
CA CYS A 48 22.97 -8.10 -19.31
C CYS A 48 23.62 -6.72 -19.10
N GLY A 49 23.40 -5.83 -20.06
CA GLY A 49 23.78 -4.42 -20.02
C GLY A 49 22.66 -3.53 -19.49
N ILE A 50 22.95 -2.23 -19.33
CA ILE A 50 21.95 -1.23 -18.94
C ILE A 50 20.85 -1.11 -20.00
N GLU A 51 21.19 -1.37 -21.25
CA GLU A 51 20.31 -1.35 -22.42
C GLU A 51 19.22 -2.43 -22.32
N ASP A 52 19.55 -3.62 -21.79
CA ASP A 52 18.57 -4.69 -21.61
C ASP A 52 17.53 -4.30 -20.55
N PHE A 53 17.98 -3.68 -19.45
CA PHE A 53 17.08 -3.14 -18.42
C PHE A 53 16.21 -2.03 -18.99
N ALA A 54 16.79 -1.11 -19.77
CA ALA A 54 16.06 -0.03 -20.41
C ALA A 54 14.97 -0.56 -21.36
N ALA A 55 15.32 -1.54 -22.19
CA ALA A 55 14.39 -2.20 -23.10
C ALA A 55 13.23 -2.86 -22.35
N TRP A 56 13.53 -3.61 -21.28
CA TRP A 56 12.48 -4.19 -20.42
C TRP A 56 11.58 -3.12 -19.80
N THR A 57 12.16 -2.09 -19.18
CA THR A 57 11.35 -1.04 -18.53
C THR A 57 10.51 -0.25 -19.53
N GLY A 58 11.00 -0.06 -20.76
CA GLY A 58 10.25 0.57 -21.84
C GLY A 58 8.95 -0.19 -22.18
N THR A 59 8.95 -1.53 -22.08
CA THR A 59 7.73 -2.35 -22.28
C THR A 59 6.67 -2.13 -21.19
N LEU A 60 7.07 -1.66 -20.01
CA LEU A 60 6.18 -1.42 -18.87
C LEU A 60 5.64 0.01 -18.83
N LEU A 61 6.32 0.94 -19.49
CA LEU A 61 5.98 2.38 -19.51
C LEU A 61 5.33 2.83 -20.82
N THR A 62 5.03 1.91 -21.74
CA THR A 62 4.52 2.25 -23.09
C THR A 62 3.30 3.17 -23.07
N ARG A 63 2.41 3.03 -22.08
CA ARG A 63 1.22 3.89 -21.93
C ARG A 63 1.53 5.28 -21.38
N GLN A 64 2.59 5.42 -20.59
CA GLN A 64 3.00 6.67 -19.96
C GLN A 64 4.02 7.45 -20.78
N LEU A 65 4.57 6.80 -21.81
CA LEU A 65 5.49 7.44 -22.74
C LEU A 65 4.76 8.13 -23.90
N ASP A 66 3.43 7.96 -24.03
CA ASP A 66 2.62 8.60 -25.08
C ASP A 66 3.20 8.42 -26.50
N GLY A 67 3.72 7.23 -26.80
CA GLY A 67 4.34 6.90 -28.08
C GLY A 67 5.81 7.32 -28.22
N ARG A 68 6.41 7.95 -27.20
CA ARG A 68 7.84 8.25 -27.16
C ARG A 68 8.67 6.98 -26.95
N PRO A 69 9.87 6.90 -27.55
CA PRO A 69 10.81 5.83 -27.22
C PRO A 69 11.31 5.96 -25.77
N PHE A 70 11.71 4.83 -25.18
CA PHE A 70 12.44 4.80 -23.92
C PHE A 70 13.94 4.70 -24.22
N ASP A 71 14.53 5.81 -24.63
CA ASP A 71 15.91 5.89 -25.15
C ASP A 71 16.88 6.67 -24.25
N GLY A 72 16.39 7.23 -23.13
CA GLY A 72 17.25 7.92 -22.19
C GLY A 72 16.55 8.56 -20.98
N PRO A 73 17.30 9.32 -20.17
CA PRO A 73 16.79 10.01 -18.99
C PRO A 73 15.62 10.96 -19.24
N ASP A 74 15.55 11.57 -20.43
CA ASP A 74 14.48 12.49 -20.80
C ASP A 74 13.11 11.81 -20.86
N ALA A 75 13.06 10.53 -21.26
CA ALA A 75 11.84 9.74 -21.24
C ALA A 75 11.35 9.52 -19.80
N LEU A 76 12.27 9.28 -18.86
CA LEU A 76 11.94 9.16 -17.44
C LEU A 76 11.53 10.50 -16.82
N ALA A 77 12.16 11.61 -17.21
CA ALA A 77 11.77 12.95 -16.77
C ALA A 77 10.33 13.28 -17.23
N HIS A 78 9.98 12.94 -18.46
CA HIS A 78 8.60 13.09 -18.96
C HIS A 78 7.60 12.28 -18.14
N VAL A 79 7.89 11.00 -17.87
CA VAL A 79 7.05 10.13 -17.04
C VAL A 79 6.96 10.65 -15.60
N ALA A 80 8.05 11.18 -15.04
CA ALA A 80 8.07 11.79 -13.71
C ALA A 80 7.15 13.01 -13.62
N GLU A 81 7.20 13.88 -14.63
CA GLU A 81 6.41 15.11 -14.69
C GLU A 81 4.92 14.85 -14.91
N HIS A 82 4.57 13.96 -15.85
CA HIS A 82 3.19 13.76 -16.29
C HIS A 82 2.50 12.58 -15.57
N HIS A 83 3.29 11.61 -15.07
CA HIS A 83 2.80 10.37 -14.47
C HIS A 83 3.61 9.97 -13.22
N PRO A 84 3.67 10.82 -12.17
CA PRO A 84 4.55 10.62 -11.00
C PRO A 84 4.32 9.29 -10.28
N ALA A 85 3.08 8.77 -10.23
CA ALA A 85 2.80 7.47 -9.65
C ALA A 85 3.43 6.30 -10.44
N ALA A 86 3.51 6.43 -11.77
CA ALA A 86 4.18 5.44 -12.62
C ALA A 86 5.70 5.52 -12.46
N ALA A 87 6.27 6.73 -12.36
CA ALA A 87 7.69 6.95 -12.07
C ALA A 87 8.10 6.33 -10.72
N LEU A 88 7.33 6.55 -9.65
CA LEU A 88 7.57 5.92 -8.34
C LEU A 88 7.48 4.39 -8.40
N THR A 89 6.54 3.86 -9.18
CA THR A 89 6.41 2.41 -9.37
C THR A 89 7.62 1.86 -10.11
N HIS A 90 8.09 2.56 -11.15
CA HIS A 90 9.32 2.23 -11.87
C HIS A 90 10.54 2.22 -10.95
N ASP A 91 10.73 3.24 -10.11
CA ASP A 91 11.86 3.29 -9.17
C ASP A 91 11.82 2.17 -8.11
N ARG A 92 10.63 1.69 -7.73
CA ARG A 92 10.48 0.48 -6.90
C ARG A 92 10.97 -0.78 -7.63
N ARG A 93 10.70 -0.91 -8.94
CA ARG A 93 11.23 -2.02 -9.76
C ARG A 93 12.73 -1.99 -9.85
N ILE A 94 13.30 -0.82 -10.16
CA ILE A 94 14.76 -0.64 -10.21
C ILE A 94 15.36 -1.01 -8.85
N THR A 95 14.72 -0.63 -7.74
CA THR A 95 15.15 -1.03 -6.39
C THR A 95 15.12 -2.54 -6.19
N ALA A 96 14.05 -3.24 -6.60
CA ALA A 96 13.97 -4.69 -6.51
C ALA A 96 15.10 -5.38 -7.30
N LEU A 97 15.38 -4.91 -8.52
CA LEU A 97 16.48 -5.42 -9.33
C LEU A 97 17.85 -5.14 -8.70
N THR A 98 18.11 -3.92 -8.24
CA THR A 98 19.37 -3.60 -7.56
C THR A 98 19.61 -4.55 -6.39
N GLN A 99 18.59 -4.80 -5.56
CA GLN A 99 18.71 -5.71 -4.41
C GLN A 99 18.94 -7.17 -4.83
N TYR A 100 18.27 -7.64 -5.88
CA TYR A 100 18.51 -8.97 -6.45
C TYR A 100 19.94 -9.12 -6.96
N TYR A 101 20.48 -8.13 -7.65
CA TYR A 101 21.85 -8.18 -8.17
C TYR A 101 22.91 -8.04 -7.06
N GLU A 102 22.65 -7.29 -5.99
CA GLU A 102 23.52 -7.31 -4.80
C GLU A 102 23.51 -8.72 -4.18
N ALA A 103 22.33 -9.35 -4.04
CA ALA A 103 22.23 -10.73 -3.56
C ALA A 103 22.95 -11.74 -4.49
N ALA A 104 22.97 -11.49 -5.80
CA ALA A 104 23.68 -12.29 -6.79
C ALA A 104 25.20 -12.14 -6.66
N LYS A 105 25.68 -10.92 -6.41
CA LYS A 105 27.09 -10.63 -6.15
C LYS A 105 27.55 -11.27 -4.84
N ASP A 106 26.77 -11.13 -3.76
CA ASP A 106 27.09 -11.72 -2.45
C ASP A 106 27.17 -13.25 -2.50
N ARG A 107 26.41 -13.87 -3.40
CA ARG A 107 26.43 -15.33 -3.66
C ARG A 107 27.44 -15.75 -4.72
N GLY A 108 28.24 -14.82 -5.25
CA GLY A 108 29.27 -15.09 -6.25
C GLY A 108 28.74 -15.45 -7.65
N ALA A 109 27.46 -15.20 -7.93
CA ALA A 109 26.89 -15.43 -9.26
C ALA A 109 27.37 -14.40 -10.29
N ILE A 110 27.69 -13.18 -9.84
CA ILE A 110 28.29 -12.11 -10.63
C ILE A 110 29.45 -11.47 -9.86
N ARG A 111 30.34 -10.78 -10.58
CA ARG A 111 31.46 -10.06 -9.98
C ARG A 111 31.10 -8.63 -9.56
N LEU A 112 30.29 -7.95 -10.38
CA LEU A 112 29.92 -6.55 -10.20
C LEU A 112 28.41 -6.42 -10.39
N THR A 113 27.79 -5.56 -9.59
CA THR A 113 26.39 -5.20 -9.75
C THR A 113 26.22 -4.22 -10.92
N PRO A 114 25.15 -4.36 -11.73
CA PRO A 114 24.86 -3.38 -12.77
C PRO A 114 24.48 -2.05 -12.09
N ASP A 115 25.06 -0.95 -12.57
CA ASP A 115 24.66 0.38 -12.11
C ASP A 115 23.38 0.80 -12.84
N LEU A 116 22.27 0.76 -12.11
CA LEU A 116 20.94 1.14 -12.62
C LEU A 116 20.56 2.58 -12.24
N THR A 117 21.51 3.39 -11.75
CA THR A 117 21.24 4.76 -11.29
C THR A 117 20.66 5.62 -12.40
N MET A 118 21.15 5.49 -13.64
CA MET A 118 20.63 6.22 -14.80
C MET A 118 19.20 5.84 -15.19
N LEU A 119 18.70 4.70 -14.70
CA LEU A 119 17.32 4.27 -14.93
C LEU A 119 16.37 4.73 -13.80
N ARG A 120 16.83 5.50 -12.81
CA ARG A 120 15.95 6.06 -11.79
C ARG A 120 15.33 7.37 -12.26
N SER A 121 14.06 7.58 -11.96
CA SER A 121 13.33 8.80 -12.34
C SER A 121 13.77 10.04 -11.57
N GLY A 122 14.44 9.85 -10.42
CA GLY A 122 14.84 10.95 -9.54
C GLY A 122 13.66 11.59 -8.80
N VAL A 123 12.44 11.06 -8.97
CA VAL A 123 11.29 11.47 -8.15
C VAL A 123 11.58 11.02 -6.72
N ASP A 124 11.82 12.00 -5.85
CA ASP A 124 11.92 11.73 -4.42
C ASP A 124 10.68 10.95 -3.99
N ARG A 125 10.90 9.85 -3.26
CA ARG A 125 9.82 9.20 -2.52
C ARG A 125 9.32 10.22 -1.51
N ASP A 126 8.26 10.95 -1.85
CA ASP A 126 7.62 12.01 -1.06
C ASP A 126 8.22 12.11 0.35
N ALA A 127 9.27 12.92 0.51
CA ALA A 127 9.92 13.10 1.81
C ALA A 127 9.00 13.83 2.80
N SER A 128 7.90 14.39 2.29
CA SER A 128 6.86 14.99 3.11
C SER A 128 5.91 13.90 3.60
N PRO A 129 5.81 13.66 4.93
CA PRO A 129 4.74 12.81 5.46
C PRO A 129 3.40 13.30 4.90
N PRO A 130 2.44 12.40 4.62
CA PRO A 130 1.14 12.79 4.10
C PRO A 130 0.60 13.90 4.99
N ARG A 131 0.36 15.07 4.39
CA ARG A 131 -0.08 16.26 5.13
C ARG A 131 -1.32 15.87 5.92
N ARG A 132 -1.18 15.80 7.25
CA ARG A 132 -2.29 15.58 8.18
C ARG A 132 -3.41 16.57 7.87
N LEU A 133 -4.64 16.20 8.22
CA LEU A 133 -5.71 17.18 8.19
C LEU A 133 -5.43 18.24 9.25
N THR A 134 -5.67 19.50 8.91
CA THR A 134 -5.73 20.57 9.90
C THR A 134 -6.88 20.30 10.90
N PRO A 135 -6.89 20.92 12.09
CA PRO A 135 -8.00 20.75 13.04
C PRO A 135 -9.37 21.05 12.43
N MET A 136 -9.46 22.06 11.55
CA MET A 136 -10.68 22.42 10.83
C MET A 136 -11.08 21.35 9.80
N GLU A 137 -10.15 20.87 8.99
CA GLU A 137 -10.39 19.78 8.04
C GLU A 137 -10.80 18.48 8.76
N ARG A 138 -10.18 18.17 9.91
CA ARG A 138 -10.52 17.01 10.75
C ARG A 138 -11.93 17.14 11.31
N ALA A 139 -12.31 18.30 11.84
CA ALA A 139 -13.67 18.54 12.31
C ALA A 139 -14.71 18.34 11.20
N VAL A 140 -14.43 18.87 10.00
CA VAL A 140 -15.28 18.65 8.82
C VAL A 140 -15.34 17.17 8.44
N LEU A 141 -14.22 16.44 8.48
CA LEU A 141 -14.22 15.02 8.20
C LEU A 141 -15.11 14.25 9.19
N LEU A 142 -14.99 14.52 10.49
CA LEU A 142 -15.83 13.92 11.52
C LEU A 142 -17.32 14.19 11.27
N THR A 143 -17.67 15.41 10.86
CA THR A 143 -19.04 15.75 10.43
C THR A 143 -19.48 14.95 9.21
N CYS A 144 -18.62 14.81 8.19
CA CYS A 144 -18.92 14.01 7.00
C CYS A 144 -19.15 12.52 7.35
N ILE A 145 -18.35 11.96 8.26
CA ILE A 145 -18.51 10.59 8.76
C ILE A 145 -19.83 10.46 9.54
N GLY A 146 -20.15 11.42 10.40
CA GLY A 146 -21.40 11.43 11.17
C GLY A 146 -22.66 11.50 10.29
N MET A 147 -22.59 12.22 9.18
CA MET A 147 -23.67 12.33 8.18
C MET A 147 -23.71 11.16 7.19
N TRP A 148 -22.78 10.20 7.27
CA TRP A 148 -22.74 9.07 6.33
C TRP A 148 -23.79 8.02 6.70
N GLY A 149 -25.03 8.27 6.28
CA GLY A 149 -26.21 7.48 6.62
C GLY A 149 -26.71 6.54 5.52
N PRO A 150 -27.88 5.91 5.74
CA PRO A 150 -28.50 5.00 4.77
C PRO A 150 -28.90 5.68 3.45
N ASP A 151 -29.04 7.00 3.44
CA ASP A 151 -29.24 7.85 2.25
C ASP A 151 -27.99 7.95 1.37
N ARG A 152 -26.80 7.71 1.95
CA ARG A 152 -25.50 7.78 1.24
C ARG A 152 -25.02 6.42 0.76
N ALA A 153 -25.16 5.38 1.58
CA ALA A 153 -24.64 4.05 1.25
C ALA A 153 -25.44 2.92 1.90
N ARG A 154 -25.62 1.82 1.16
CA ARG A 154 -26.25 0.60 1.68
C ARG A 154 -25.53 0.03 2.92
N TYR A 155 -24.20 0.12 2.94
CA TYR A 155 -23.36 -0.42 4.00
C TYR A 155 -22.76 0.68 4.88
N TYR A 156 -23.49 1.78 5.10
CA TYR A 156 -23.00 2.98 5.76
C TYR A 156 -22.35 2.73 7.14
N ARG A 157 -22.87 1.77 7.94
CA ARG A 157 -22.29 1.41 9.25
C ARG A 157 -20.87 0.86 9.13
N ARG A 158 -20.66 -0.01 8.15
CA ARG A 158 -19.34 -0.56 7.80
C ARG A 158 -18.41 0.57 7.39
N ASP A 159 -18.90 1.43 6.52
CA ASP A 159 -18.13 2.53 5.93
C ASP A 159 -17.71 3.55 7.02
N ARG A 160 -18.60 3.87 7.97
CA ARG A 160 -18.29 4.68 9.15
C ARG A 160 -17.23 4.02 10.03
N LEU A 161 -17.37 2.72 10.32
CA LEU A 161 -16.37 1.99 11.10
C LEU A 161 -14.98 2.00 10.42
N ILE A 162 -14.90 1.83 9.10
CA ILE A 162 -13.64 1.96 8.34
C ILE A 162 -13.00 3.32 8.60
N ALA A 163 -13.77 4.41 8.50
CA ALA A 163 -13.26 5.76 8.70
C ALA A 163 -12.74 6.00 10.13
N TYR A 164 -13.44 5.49 11.15
CA TYR A 164 -12.99 5.60 12.53
C TYR A 164 -11.76 4.73 12.82
N LEU A 165 -11.67 3.52 12.29
CA LEU A 165 -10.45 2.69 12.42
C LEU A 165 -9.24 3.34 11.76
N LEU A 166 -9.42 4.08 10.66
CA LEU A 166 -8.33 4.91 10.13
C LEU A 166 -7.95 5.99 11.15
N LEU A 167 -8.90 6.69 11.78
CA LEU A 167 -8.60 7.69 12.82
C LEU A 167 -7.90 7.10 14.07
N GLU A 168 -8.00 5.80 14.32
CA GLU A 168 -7.19 5.09 15.33
C GLU A 168 -5.71 4.89 14.94
N GLY A 169 -5.37 5.28 13.72
CA GLY A 169 -4.03 5.14 13.14
C GLY A 169 -3.77 3.83 12.42
N LEU A 170 -4.80 3.00 12.17
CA LEU A 170 -4.64 1.84 11.30
C LEU A 170 -4.46 2.30 9.85
N ARG A 171 -3.48 1.73 9.15
CA ARG A 171 -3.29 1.93 7.71
C ARG A 171 -4.43 1.28 6.91
N PRO A 172 -4.68 1.71 5.67
CA PRO A 172 -5.74 1.13 4.83
C PRO A 172 -5.68 -0.40 4.71
N ALA A 173 -4.47 -0.95 4.54
CA ALA A 173 -4.26 -2.39 4.50
C ALA A 173 -4.46 -3.08 5.86
N GLU A 174 -4.20 -2.40 6.97
CA GLU A 174 -4.47 -2.93 8.33
C GLU A 174 -5.96 -2.98 8.62
N VAL A 175 -6.72 -1.93 8.27
CA VAL A 175 -8.19 -1.91 8.41
C VAL A 175 -8.84 -3.10 7.70
N SER A 176 -8.35 -3.46 6.51
CA SER A 176 -8.86 -4.59 5.74
C SER A 176 -8.52 -5.95 6.37
N ARG A 177 -7.47 -6.00 7.21
CA ARG A 177 -6.95 -7.22 7.85
C ARG A 177 -7.35 -7.38 9.31
N VAL A 178 -8.00 -6.38 9.92
CA VAL A 178 -8.51 -6.52 11.28
C VAL A 178 -9.32 -7.80 11.39
N ASP A 179 -8.97 -8.64 12.36
CA ASP A 179 -9.52 -9.97 12.55
C ASP A 179 -10.39 -9.99 13.81
N MET A 180 -11.58 -10.59 13.73
CA MET A 180 -12.52 -10.75 14.85
C MET A 180 -11.90 -11.51 16.02
N ARG A 181 -10.96 -12.41 15.78
CA ARG A 181 -10.25 -13.18 16.83
C ARG A 181 -9.28 -12.30 17.63
N HIS A 182 -8.94 -11.12 17.10
CA HIS A 182 -8.07 -10.14 17.72
C HIS A 182 -8.80 -8.83 18.05
N LEU A 183 -10.11 -8.95 18.25
CA LEU A 183 -10.98 -7.91 18.78
C LEU A 183 -11.36 -8.27 20.21
N TYR A 184 -10.94 -7.46 21.17
CA TYR A 184 -11.07 -7.74 22.60
C TYR A 184 -11.96 -6.70 23.27
N ASP A 185 -13.08 -7.13 23.86
CA ASP A 185 -13.86 -6.32 24.80
C ASP A 185 -13.24 -6.46 26.19
N LEU A 186 -12.81 -5.35 26.79
CA LEU A 186 -12.19 -5.35 28.11
C LEU A 186 -13.22 -5.24 29.26
N GLY A 187 -14.52 -5.17 28.96
CA GLY A 187 -15.60 -5.17 29.94
C GLY A 187 -15.90 -3.82 30.60
N THR A 188 -15.26 -2.73 30.16
CA THR A 188 -15.45 -1.36 30.68
C THR A 188 -15.94 -0.38 29.61
N GLY A 189 -16.44 -0.88 28.48
CA GLY A 189 -16.71 -0.06 27.28
C GLY A 189 -15.45 0.25 26.48
N VAL A 190 -14.30 -0.29 26.88
CA VAL A 190 -13.04 -0.20 26.15
C VAL A 190 -12.89 -1.44 25.28
N TRP A 191 -12.57 -1.21 24.02
CA TRP A 191 -12.26 -2.27 23.07
C TRP A 191 -10.82 -2.13 22.59
N GLU A 192 -10.20 -3.26 22.29
CA GLU A 192 -8.87 -3.31 21.68
C GLU A 192 -8.92 -4.09 20.39
N VAL A 193 -8.11 -3.65 19.44
CA VAL A 193 -8.00 -4.30 18.14
C VAL A 193 -6.55 -4.46 17.73
N ARG A 194 -6.30 -5.52 16.96
CA ARG A 194 -5.02 -5.76 16.30
C ARG A 194 -5.25 -6.22 14.87
N ALA A 195 -4.34 -5.84 13.97
CA ALA A 195 -4.35 -6.25 12.59
C ALA A 195 -3.16 -7.19 12.33
N PRO A 196 -3.39 -8.51 12.19
CA PRO A 196 -2.32 -9.45 11.88
C PRO A 196 -1.64 -9.12 10.56
N ASP A 197 -0.34 -9.43 10.45
CA ASP A 197 0.41 -9.40 9.19
C ASP A 197 -0.19 -10.35 8.13
N TYR A 198 0.34 -10.29 6.90
CA TYR A 198 -0.24 -11.06 5.79
C TYR A 198 -0.18 -12.58 6.00
N GLU A 199 0.78 -13.05 6.80
CA GLU A 199 1.02 -14.46 7.10
C GLU A 199 0.38 -14.88 8.44
N TYR A 200 -0.25 -13.95 9.15
CA TYR A 200 -0.80 -14.14 10.50
C TYR A 200 0.22 -14.61 11.55
N GLU A 201 1.51 -14.40 11.29
CA GLU A 201 2.61 -14.76 12.20
C GLU A 201 2.79 -13.71 13.30
N ALA A 202 2.56 -12.44 12.97
CA ALA A 202 2.57 -11.34 13.92
C ALA A 202 1.22 -10.63 13.97
N VAL A 203 0.64 -10.50 15.16
CA VAL A 203 -0.68 -9.88 15.37
C VAL A 203 -0.65 -8.35 15.18
N GLY A 204 0.52 -7.75 15.03
CA GLY A 204 0.69 -6.32 14.80
C GLY A 204 0.54 -5.45 16.07
N LYS A 205 0.55 -4.12 15.86
CA LYS A 205 0.43 -3.13 16.93
C LYS A 205 -0.96 -3.24 17.59
N LYS A 206 -1.00 -3.04 18.90
CA LYS A 206 -2.23 -2.88 19.67
C LYS A 206 -2.80 -1.48 19.50
N HIS A 207 -4.08 -1.40 19.16
CA HIS A 207 -4.85 -0.16 19.15
C HIS A 207 -5.97 -0.27 20.20
N VAL A 208 -6.01 0.67 21.14
CA VAL A 208 -7.13 0.84 22.07
C VAL A 208 -8.12 1.78 21.38
N LEU A 209 -9.36 1.36 21.22
CA LEU A 209 -10.36 2.08 20.46
C LEU A 209 -10.92 3.26 21.27
N GLU A 210 -10.94 4.44 20.66
CA GLU A 210 -11.62 5.63 21.15
C GLU A 210 -13.15 5.39 21.22
N PRO A 211 -13.87 6.10 22.11
CA PRO A 211 -15.31 5.90 22.29
C PRO A 211 -16.14 6.05 21.01
N LEU A 212 -15.73 6.94 20.10
CA LEU A 212 -16.39 7.10 18.79
C LEU A 212 -16.26 5.84 17.92
N THR A 213 -15.08 5.22 17.91
CA THR A 213 -14.84 3.98 17.19
C THR A 213 -15.58 2.82 17.85
N VAL A 214 -15.59 2.75 19.18
CA VAL A 214 -16.38 1.75 19.92
C VAL A 214 -17.86 1.87 19.58
N ALA A 215 -18.42 3.08 19.57
CA ALA A 215 -19.82 3.30 19.21
C ALA A 215 -20.13 2.82 17.79
N ALA A 216 -19.25 3.14 16.82
CA ALA A 216 -19.40 2.68 15.44
C ALA A 216 -19.24 1.14 15.32
N LEU A 217 -18.36 0.53 16.10
CA LEU A 217 -18.16 -0.91 16.15
C LEU A 217 -19.41 -1.62 16.70
N VAL A 218 -19.93 -1.17 17.83
CA VAL A 218 -21.14 -1.71 18.46
C VAL A 218 -22.35 -1.53 17.53
N GLU A 219 -22.46 -0.41 16.83
CA GLU A 219 -23.49 -0.21 15.81
C GLU A 219 -23.31 -1.16 14.61
N TYR A 220 -22.08 -1.43 14.20
CA TYR A 220 -21.78 -2.27 13.04
C TYR A 220 -21.99 -3.77 13.29
N LEU A 221 -21.53 -4.31 14.43
CA LEU A 221 -21.45 -5.75 14.67
C LEU A 221 -22.77 -6.51 14.45
N PRO A 222 -23.95 -6.03 14.92
CA PRO A 222 -25.23 -6.70 14.68
C PRO A 222 -25.64 -6.76 13.20
N HIS A 223 -25.08 -5.87 12.37
CA HIS A 223 -25.36 -5.75 10.94
C HIS A 223 -24.20 -6.25 10.07
N ARG A 224 -23.15 -6.81 10.68
CA ARG A 224 -22.00 -7.36 9.97
C ARG A 224 -22.47 -8.47 9.04
N ILE A 225 -22.04 -8.40 7.78
CA ILE A 225 -22.30 -9.45 6.79
C ILE A 225 -21.62 -10.73 7.29
N ARG A 226 -22.39 -11.82 7.32
CA ARG A 226 -21.87 -13.13 7.72
C ARG A 226 -20.63 -13.47 6.87
N PRO A 227 -19.48 -13.75 7.50
CA PRO A 227 -18.28 -14.13 6.77
C PRO A 227 -18.49 -15.48 6.07
N ALA A 228 -17.77 -15.70 4.97
CA ALA A 228 -17.62 -17.02 4.38
C ALA A 228 -16.84 -17.95 5.33
N ASP A 229 -16.87 -19.25 5.05
CA ASP A 229 -16.09 -20.23 5.82
C ASP A 229 -14.60 -19.83 5.81
N ASP A 230 -13.93 -20.00 6.94
CA ASP A 230 -12.53 -19.62 7.20
C ASP A 230 -12.19 -18.13 7.06
N VAL A 231 -13.19 -17.24 6.91
CA VAL A 231 -12.98 -15.79 6.92
C VAL A 231 -13.24 -15.21 8.32
N HIS A 232 -12.21 -14.62 8.91
CA HIS A 232 -12.29 -14.05 10.26
C HIS A 232 -12.21 -12.51 10.29
N ASN A 233 -12.04 -11.84 9.15
CA ASN A 233 -11.94 -10.38 9.07
C ASN A 233 -13.14 -9.69 9.72
N LEU A 234 -12.92 -8.69 10.59
CA LEU A 234 -13.95 -7.84 11.17
C LEU A 234 -14.80 -7.21 10.07
N ILE A 235 -14.16 -6.69 9.02
CA ILE A 235 -14.84 -6.01 7.92
C ILE A 235 -14.92 -6.92 6.70
N THR A 236 -16.15 -7.28 6.33
CA THR A 236 -16.45 -8.12 5.17
C THR A 236 -17.22 -7.36 4.10
N VAL A 237 -17.06 -7.79 2.85
CA VAL A 237 -17.86 -7.33 1.72
C VAL A 237 -19.06 -8.23 1.49
N GLN A 238 -19.92 -7.85 0.54
CA GLN A 238 -21.02 -8.69 0.11
C GLN A 238 -20.50 -10.07 -0.34
N GLY A 239 -21.14 -11.13 0.15
CA GLY A 239 -20.66 -12.50 -0.04
C GLY A 239 -19.67 -12.99 1.02
N GLY A 240 -19.41 -12.21 2.07
CA GLY A 240 -18.66 -12.66 3.25
C GLY A 240 -17.14 -12.73 3.06
N ARG A 241 -16.62 -12.17 1.97
CA ARG A 241 -15.18 -12.12 1.67
C ARG A 241 -14.47 -10.95 2.37
N PRO A 242 -13.13 -10.98 2.48
CA PRO A 242 -12.35 -9.86 2.98
C PRO A 242 -12.53 -8.57 2.16
N LEU A 243 -12.30 -7.43 2.81
CA LEU A 243 -12.27 -6.12 2.16
C LEU A 243 -11.01 -5.97 1.28
N ASP A 244 -11.18 -5.38 0.09
CA ASP A 244 -10.03 -4.98 -0.73
C ASP A 244 -9.28 -3.79 -0.09
N SER A 245 -7.95 -3.81 -0.16
CA SER A 245 -7.10 -2.80 0.49
C SER A 245 -7.23 -1.39 -0.10
N GLY A 246 -7.77 -1.26 -1.32
CA GLY A 246 -8.09 0.02 -1.95
C GLY A 246 -9.43 0.61 -1.50
N TYR A 247 -10.33 -0.21 -0.95
CA TYR A 247 -11.68 0.22 -0.55
C TYR A 247 -11.69 1.35 0.49
N PRO A 248 -10.85 1.34 1.56
CA PRO A 248 -10.80 2.44 2.51
C PRO A 248 -10.49 3.80 1.86
N ASN A 249 -9.62 3.83 0.85
CA ASN A 249 -9.31 5.08 0.16
C ASN A 249 -10.48 5.57 -0.70
N MET A 250 -11.19 4.64 -1.37
CA MET A 250 -12.40 4.98 -2.13
C MET A 250 -13.46 5.61 -1.23
N ILE A 251 -13.78 4.99 -0.09
CA ILE A 251 -14.86 5.48 0.78
C ILE A 251 -14.51 6.82 1.45
N ILE A 252 -13.25 7.01 1.87
CA ILE A 252 -12.80 8.29 2.42
C ILE A 252 -12.91 9.41 1.39
N ARG A 253 -12.56 9.15 0.12
CA ARG A 253 -12.75 10.15 -0.94
C ARG A 253 -14.22 10.50 -1.15
N GLN A 254 -15.11 9.51 -1.09
CA GLN A 254 -16.55 9.74 -1.23
C GLN A 254 -17.12 10.55 -0.05
N MET A 255 -16.72 10.24 1.18
CA MET A 255 -17.10 11.02 2.36
C MET A 255 -16.58 12.46 2.28
N ALA A 256 -15.29 12.64 1.96
CA ALA A 256 -14.66 13.95 1.82
C ALA A 256 -15.34 14.79 0.72
N ALA A 257 -15.79 14.18 -0.37
CA ALA A 257 -16.48 14.86 -1.45
C ALA A 257 -17.84 15.47 -1.05
N THR A 258 -18.40 15.07 0.10
CA THR A 258 -19.69 15.62 0.59
C THR A 258 -19.58 17.02 1.16
N HIS A 259 -18.37 17.55 1.38
CA HIS A 259 -18.15 18.89 1.90
C HIS A 259 -17.11 19.65 1.07
N THR A 260 -17.43 20.88 0.67
CA THR A 260 -16.61 21.71 -0.24
C THR A 260 -15.16 21.85 0.22
N LEU A 261 -14.93 22.11 1.51
CA LEU A 261 -13.58 22.24 2.08
C LEU A 261 -12.67 21.02 1.79
N LEU A 262 -13.19 19.81 1.96
CA LEU A 262 -12.39 18.60 1.77
C LEU A 262 -12.36 18.16 0.31
N ALA A 263 -13.44 18.40 -0.44
CA ALA A 263 -13.53 18.11 -1.87
C ALA A 263 -12.51 18.91 -2.70
N GLN A 264 -12.23 20.15 -2.30
CA GLN A 264 -11.31 21.06 -3.00
C GLN A 264 -9.87 21.02 -2.46
N ARG A 265 -9.58 20.16 -1.48
CA ARG A 265 -8.27 20.08 -0.84
C ARG A 265 -7.21 19.51 -1.80
N THR A 266 -6.02 20.13 -1.80
CA THR A 266 -4.83 19.64 -2.51
C THR A 266 -3.66 19.44 -1.53
N PRO A 267 -3.12 18.21 -1.37
CA PRO A 267 -3.55 16.98 -2.03
C PRO A 267 -4.91 16.48 -1.51
N PRO A 268 -5.64 15.65 -2.28
CA PRO A 268 -6.93 15.11 -1.87
C PRO A 268 -6.85 14.35 -0.54
N VAL A 269 -7.96 14.31 0.20
CA VAL A 269 -8.05 13.48 1.40
C VAL A 269 -7.96 12.00 1.00
N THR A 270 -6.99 11.29 1.57
CA THR A 270 -6.81 9.84 1.38
C THR A 270 -6.99 9.10 2.70
N ALA A 271 -7.22 7.79 2.63
CA ALA A 271 -7.29 6.97 3.84
C ALA A 271 -5.96 7.01 4.64
N ASP A 272 -4.82 7.13 3.97
CA ASP A 272 -3.52 7.28 4.62
C ASP A 272 -3.36 8.65 5.30
N THR A 273 -3.90 9.72 4.69
CA THR A 273 -3.99 11.04 5.33
C THR A 273 -4.78 10.98 6.64
N VAL A 274 -5.93 10.28 6.64
CA VAL A 274 -6.76 10.10 7.83
C VAL A 274 -6.01 9.29 8.89
N ALA A 275 -5.36 8.19 8.49
CA ALA A 275 -4.56 7.34 9.38
C ALA A 275 -3.44 8.09 10.11
N HIS A 276 -2.80 9.05 9.45
CA HIS A 276 -1.78 9.87 10.11
C HIS A 276 -2.33 11.03 10.92
N THR A 277 -3.59 11.41 10.74
CA THR A 277 -4.19 12.56 11.41
C THR A 277 -4.55 12.23 12.86
N GLY A 278 -5.17 11.08 13.10
CA GLY A 278 -5.66 10.71 14.43
C GLY A 278 -6.96 11.43 14.85
N PHE A 279 -7.57 11.00 15.96
CA PHE A 279 -8.75 11.66 16.54
C PHE A 279 -8.46 13.06 17.08
N TRP A 280 -7.35 13.18 17.80
CA TRP A 280 -7.00 14.36 18.58
C TRP A 280 -5.58 14.80 18.25
N ASP A 281 -5.28 16.07 18.43
CA ASP A 281 -3.91 16.54 18.33
C ASP A 281 -3.09 15.88 19.44
N THR A 282 -2.09 15.09 19.07
CA THR A 282 -1.14 14.57 20.04
C THR A 282 -0.35 15.76 20.58
N PRO A 283 -0.33 16.03 21.90
CA PRO A 283 0.57 17.03 22.45
C PRO A 283 2.00 16.71 22.04
N PRO A 284 2.85 17.71 21.76
CA PRO A 284 4.25 17.44 21.50
C PRO A 284 4.84 16.65 22.67
N PRO A 285 5.72 15.67 22.41
CA PRO A 285 6.40 14.95 23.48
C PRO A 285 7.14 15.97 24.34
N SER A 286 6.80 15.99 25.63
CA SER A 286 7.50 16.76 26.67
C SER A 286 8.94 16.32 26.83
#